data_AF-M2XTF0-F1
#
_entry.id   AF-M2XTF0-F1
#
_cell.length_a   1.000
_cell.length_b   1.000
_cell.length_c   1.000
_cell.angle_alpha   90.00
_cell.angle_beta   90.00
_cell.angle_gamma   90.00
#
_symmetry.space_group_name_H-M   'P 1'
#
loop_
_entity.id
_entity.type
_entity.pdbx_description
1 polymer ?
#
loop_
_entity_poly.entity_id
_entity_poly.type
_entity_poly.pdbx_seq_one_letter_code
_entity_poly.pdbx_strand_id
1 'polypeptide(L)'
;MTSPAAAAETVASAGRDVDGFAVNVRGYADEPTATAKASAIRDHLLAATGRNDYLMVADSSRSGAPTSGDCNPAGARVGQDQILRPERDKLQLLWLTTPGISDGPCGEAPASRAGEFVPALAYAHAKRP
;
A
#
# COMPACT_ATOMS: atom_id res chain seq x y z
N MET A 1 4.11 -12.92 1.06
CA MET A 1 4.24 -11.63 0.36
C MET A 1 5.17 -11.81 -0.84
N THR A 2 4.87 -11.18 -1.98
CA THR A 2 5.73 -11.21 -3.18
C THR A 2 7.04 -10.45 -2.92
N SER A 3 8.18 -11.02 -3.33
CA SER A 3 9.48 -10.35 -3.22
C SER A 3 9.58 -9.18 -4.22
N PRO A 4 10.47 -8.19 -3.99
CA PRO A 4 10.69 -7.11 -4.94
C PRO A 4 11.07 -7.59 -6.34
N ALA A 5 11.93 -8.61 -6.44
CA ALA A 5 12.34 -9.20 -7.71
C ALA A 5 11.15 -9.82 -8.47
N ALA A 6 10.32 -10.64 -7.80
CA ALA A 6 9.17 -11.26 -8.44
C ALA A 6 8.10 -10.24 -8.87
N ALA A 7 7.92 -9.17 -8.08
CA ALA A 7 7.04 -8.06 -8.46
C ALA A 7 7.59 -7.32 -9.70
N ALA A 8 8.89 -7.06 -9.75
CA ALA A 8 9.55 -6.45 -10.89
C ALA A 8 9.45 -7.32 -12.16
N GLU A 9 9.64 -8.64 -12.06
CA GLU A 9 9.44 -9.57 -13.18
C GLU A 9 8.02 -9.50 -13.73
N THR A 10 7.01 -9.46 -12.85
CA THR A 10 5.60 -9.32 -13.25
C THR A 10 5.37 -8.02 -14.01
N VAL A 11 5.86 -6.89 -13.48
CA VAL A 11 5.71 -5.58 -14.14
C VAL A 11 6.50 -5.52 -15.45
N ALA A 12 7.71 -6.08 -15.50
CA ALA A 12 8.52 -6.14 -16.72
C ALA A 12 7.85 -6.98 -17.82
N SER A 13 7.18 -8.09 -17.45
CA SER A 13 6.48 -8.95 -18.41
C SER A 13 5.31 -8.25 -19.12
N ALA A 14 4.71 -7.23 -18.49
CA ALA A 14 3.67 -6.40 -19.09
C ALA A 14 4.24 -5.32 -20.04
N GLY A 15 5.57 -5.14 -20.08
CA GLY A 15 6.23 -4.25 -21.03
C GLY A 15 5.84 -2.77 -20.88
N ARG A 16 5.42 -2.15 -21.98
CA ARG A 16 5.04 -0.73 -22.05
C ARG A 16 3.55 -0.48 -21.82
N ASP A 17 2.77 -1.54 -21.61
CA ASP A 17 1.32 -1.44 -21.37
C ASP A 17 0.98 -1.02 -19.93
N VAL A 18 2.00 -0.91 -19.06
CA VAL A 18 1.87 -0.45 -17.68
C VAL A 18 2.75 0.77 -17.41
N ASP A 19 2.16 1.74 -16.72
CA ASP A 19 2.83 2.98 -16.32
C ASP A 19 3.68 2.85 -15.05
N GLY A 20 3.44 1.81 -14.25
CA GLY A 20 3.95 1.76 -12.89
C GLY A 20 3.36 0.63 -12.06
N PHE A 21 3.46 0.77 -10.74
CA PHE A 21 2.96 -0.23 -9.79
C PHE A 21 2.53 0.41 -8.46
N ALA A 22 1.67 -0.29 -7.75
CA ALA A 22 1.23 0.09 -6.41
C ALA A 22 1.83 -0.85 -5.35
N VAL A 23 2.22 -0.30 -4.20
CA VAL A 23 2.65 -1.03 -3.02
C VAL A 23 1.73 -0.72 -1.83
N ASN A 24 1.84 -1.53 -0.78
CA ASN A 24 1.07 -1.36 0.46
C ASN A 24 -0.45 -1.40 0.28
N VAL A 25 -1.00 -1.80 -0.88
CA VAL A 25 -2.44 -1.91 -1.10
C VAL A 25 -3.04 -2.84 -0.05
N ARG A 26 -4.02 -2.33 0.70
CA ARG A 26 -4.60 -2.99 1.87
C ARG A 26 -3.58 -3.33 2.97
N GLY A 27 -2.45 -2.67 2.98
CA GLY A 27 -1.41 -2.80 4.00
C GLY A 27 -1.54 -1.74 5.09
N TYR A 28 -0.57 -1.79 5.99
CA TYR A 28 -0.47 -0.96 7.18
C TYR A 28 0.93 -0.37 7.35
N ALA A 29 1.79 -0.49 6.33
CA ALA A 29 3.15 0.02 6.42
C ALA A 29 3.16 1.56 6.41
N ASP A 30 4.15 2.15 7.08
CA ASP A 30 4.43 3.58 7.01
C ASP A 30 5.11 3.97 5.69
N GLU A 31 5.23 5.27 5.45
CA GLU A 31 5.87 5.82 4.24
C GLU A 31 7.32 5.35 4.06
N PRO A 32 8.19 5.34 5.09
CA PRO A 32 9.55 4.81 4.96
C PRO A 32 9.59 3.35 4.49
N THR A 33 8.77 2.48 5.08
CA THR A 33 8.72 1.06 4.71
C THR A 33 8.18 0.87 3.30
N ALA A 34 7.12 1.60 2.93
CA ALA A 34 6.57 1.58 1.58
C ALA A 34 7.57 2.09 0.54
N THR A 35 8.34 3.14 0.86
CA THR A 35 9.38 3.73 0.00
C THR A 35 10.52 2.74 -0.23
N ALA A 36 10.99 2.06 0.82
CA ALA A 36 12.03 1.04 0.67
C ALA A 36 11.57 -0.10 -0.24
N LYS A 37 10.33 -0.58 -0.09
CA LYS A 37 9.77 -1.63 -0.93
C LYS A 37 9.62 -1.18 -2.39
N ALA A 38 9.09 0.01 -2.64
CA ALA A 38 8.93 0.53 -3.99
C ALA A 38 10.27 0.75 -4.69
N SER A 39 11.26 1.31 -3.96
CA SER A 39 12.62 1.51 -4.49
C SER A 39 13.27 0.19 -4.88
N ALA A 40 13.16 -0.84 -4.05
CA ALA A 40 13.70 -2.17 -4.37
C ALA A 40 13.08 -2.77 -5.64
N ILE A 41 11.76 -2.64 -5.84
CA ILE A 41 11.08 -3.08 -7.08
C ILE A 41 11.60 -2.30 -8.28
N ARG A 42 11.72 -0.96 -8.16
CA ARG A 42 12.23 -0.09 -9.21
C ARG A 42 13.67 -0.44 -9.62
N ASP A 43 14.54 -0.75 -8.66
CA ASP A 43 15.92 -1.10 -8.93
C ASP A 43 16.02 -2.42 -9.73
N HIS A 44 15.19 -3.41 -9.40
CA HIS A 44 15.06 -4.63 -10.20
C HIS A 44 14.48 -4.38 -11.60
N LEU A 45 13.49 -3.48 -11.72
CA LEU A 45 12.94 -3.09 -13.02
C LEU A 45 13.96 -2.39 -13.90
N LEU A 46 14.78 -1.49 -13.32
CA LEU A 46 15.87 -0.84 -14.03
C LEU A 46 16.86 -1.87 -14.56
N ALA A 47 17.25 -2.86 -13.74
CA ALA A 47 18.14 -3.92 -14.16
C ALA A 47 17.55 -4.80 -15.27
N ALA A 48 16.24 -5.10 -15.21
CA ALA A 48 15.57 -5.99 -16.16
C ALA A 48 15.21 -5.31 -17.50
N THR A 49 14.93 -4.00 -17.47
CA THR A 49 14.31 -3.30 -18.62
C THR A 49 15.09 -2.08 -19.11
N GLY A 50 16.05 -1.60 -18.33
CA GLY A 50 16.76 -0.34 -18.58
C GLY A 50 15.90 0.92 -18.35
N ARG A 51 14.70 0.79 -17.77
CA ARG A 51 13.76 1.89 -17.52
C ARG A 51 13.71 2.28 -16.05
N ASN A 52 13.58 3.57 -15.77
CA ASN A 52 13.39 4.13 -14.43
C ASN A 52 12.17 5.08 -14.34
N ASP A 53 11.38 5.16 -15.40
CA ASP A 53 10.26 6.09 -15.54
C ASP A 53 8.96 5.60 -14.89
N TYR A 54 8.99 4.51 -14.11
CA TYR A 54 7.79 3.92 -13.51
C TYR A 54 7.13 4.83 -12.47
N LEU A 55 5.82 5.03 -12.60
CA LEU A 55 5.00 5.64 -11.55
C LEU A 55 4.93 4.69 -10.34
N MET A 56 5.29 5.19 -9.16
CA MET A 56 5.21 4.41 -7.92
C MET A 56 4.16 5.00 -7.00
N VAL A 57 3.18 4.19 -6.60
CA VAL A 57 2.12 4.61 -5.68
C VAL A 57 2.14 3.71 -4.45
N ALA A 58 1.98 4.27 -3.25
CA ALA A 58 1.68 3.50 -2.05
C ALA A 58 0.28 3.82 -1.55
N ASP A 59 -0.44 2.78 -1.14
CA ASP A 59 -1.67 2.95 -0.39
C ASP A 59 -1.34 3.49 1.02
N SER A 60 -1.80 4.70 1.33
CA SER A 60 -1.61 5.36 2.62
C SER A 60 -2.88 5.39 3.47
N SER A 61 -3.93 4.68 3.06
CA SER A 61 -5.22 4.68 3.74
C SER A 61 -5.15 4.29 5.21
N ARG A 62 -4.25 3.37 5.57
CA ARG A 62 -4.12 2.81 6.93
C ARG A 62 -2.68 2.90 7.47
N SER A 63 -1.90 3.87 7.00
CA SER A 63 -0.47 4.02 7.34
C SER A 63 -0.18 4.99 8.49
N GLY A 64 -1.20 5.58 9.12
CA GLY A 64 -1.00 6.61 10.16
C GLY A 64 -0.44 6.09 11.48
N ALA A 65 -0.56 4.78 11.71
CA ALA A 65 0.06 4.07 12.82
C ALA A 65 0.45 2.69 12.31
N PRO A 66 1.73 2.49 11.94
CA PRO A 66 2.17 1.24 11.36
C PRO A 66 1.98 0.08 12.33
N THR A 67 1.51 -1.05 11.80
CA THR A 67 1.25 -2.25 12.59
C THR A 67 1.72 -3.49 11.83
N SER A 68 2.12 -4.51 12.57
CA SER A 68 2.63 -5.78 12.05
C SER A 68 1.54 -6.80 11.74
N GLY A 69 0.26 -6.49 12.02
CA GLY A 69 -0.85 -7.39 11.74
C GLY A 69 -1.37 -7.27 10.32
N ASP A 70 -1.70 -8.43 9.72
CA ASP A 70 -2.13 -8.51 8.32
C ASP A 70 -3.66 -8.45 8.14
N CYS A 71 -4.45 -8.38 9.23
CA CYS A 71 -5.90 -8.56 9.18
C CYS A 71 -6.61 -7.81 10.30
N ASN A 72 -7.28 -6.69 9.97
CA ASN A 72 -7.97 -5.78 10.90
C ASN A 72 -7.22 -5.56 12.24
N PRO A 73 -5.91 -5.22 12.21
CA PRO A 73 -5.09 -5.11 13.40
C PRO A 73 -5.56 -3.96 14.29
N ALA A 74 -5.53 -4.20 15.60
CA ALA A 74 -5.75 -3.16 16.58
C ALA A 74 -4.69 -2.07 16.45
N GLY A 75 -5.11 -0.83 16.66
CA GLY A 75 -4.20 0.33 16.65
C GLY A 75 -3.92 0.93 15.27
N ALA A 76 -4.37 0.33 14.16
CA ALA A 76 -4.27 0.96 12.85
C ALA A 76 -4.97 2.33 12.82
N ARG A 77 -4.38 3.28 12.08
CA ARG A 77 -4.88 4.65 11.93
C ARG A 77 -4.88 5.10 10.48
N VAL A 78 -5.77 6.03 10.15
CA VAL A 78 -5.76 6.67 8.84
C VAL A 78 -4.43 7.38 8.60
N GLY A 79 -3.82 7.15 7.44
CA GLY A 79 -2.61 7.87 7.03
C GLY A 79 -2.94 9.18 6.30
N GLN A 80 -1.93 9.75 5.64
CA GLN A 80 -2.10 10.92 4.79
C GLN A 80 -3.07 10.59 3.64
N ASP A 81 -4.03 11.48 3.38
CA ASP A 81 -5.07 11.30 2.36
C ASP A 81 -4.48 11.23 0.95
N GLN A 82 -3.61 12.18 0.64
CA GLN A 82 -2.88 12.23 -0.62
C GLN A 82 -1.56 12.98 -0.45
N ILE A 83 -0.55 12.46 -1.13
CA ILE A 83 0.72 13.13 -1.33
C ILE A 83 1.13 12.94 -2.78
N LEU A 84 1.08 14.03 -3.53
CA LEU A 84 1.54 14.08 -4.92
C LEU A 84 2.85 14.85 -5.00
N ARG A 85 3.87 14.20 -5.56
CA ARG A 85 5.20 14.75 -5.82
C ARG A 85 5.33 15.09 -7.30
N PRO A 86 6.02 16.18 -7.67
CA PRO A 86 6.21 16.54 -9.07
C PRO A 86 7.09 15.52 -9.82
N GLU A 87 7.99 14.82 -9.14
CA GLU A 87 8.85 13.82 -9.74
C GLU A 87 8.17 12.45 -9.80
N ARG A 88 8.08 11.87 -11.01
CA ARG A 88 7.41 10.56 -11.25
C ARG A 88 8.12 9.40 -10.54
N ASP A 89 9.43 9.50 -10.35
CA ASP A 89 10.28 8.49 -9.72
C ASP A 89 10.31 8.60 -8.18
N LYS A 90 9.54 9.52 -7.59
CA LYS A 90 9.25 9.56 -6.16
C LYS A 90 7.95 8.83 -5.86
N LEU A 91 7.88 8.22 -4.68
CA LEU A 91 6.69 7.53 -4.23
C LEU A 91 5.56 8.54 -4.01
N GLN A 92 4.43 8.31 -4.69
CA GLN A 92 3.18 9.00 -4.47
C GLN A 92 2.40 8.28 -3.37
N LEU A 93 1.68 8.99 -2.51
CA LEU A 93 0.78 8.37 -1.53
C LEU A 93 -0.66 8.67 -1.90
N LEU A 94 -1.50 7.65 -1.95
CA LEU A 94 -2.93 7.75 -2.23
C LEU A 94 -3.68 6.77 -1.34
N TRP A 95 -4.93 7.09 -0.99
CA TRP A 95 -5.82 6.08 -0.44
C TRP A 95 -6.31 5.16 -1.57
N LEU A 96 -5.78 3.94 -1.62
CA LEU A 96 -6.22 2.91 -2.57
C LEU A 96 -7.22 1.94 -1.93
N THR A 97 -7.19 1.82 -0.61
CA THR A 97 -8.19 1.13 0.19
C THR A 97 -9.06 2.16 0.91
N THR A 98 -10.37 1.94 1.00
CA THR A 98 -11.23 2.77 1.83
C THR A 98 -11.06 2.39 3.30
N PRO A 99 -10.66 3.30 4.21
CA PRO A 99 -10.56 2.99 5.63
C PRO A 99 -11.91 2.50 6.19
N GLY A 100 -11.87 1.41 6.96
CA GLY A 100 -13.06 0.74 7.49
C GLY A 100 -13.55 -0.44 6.66
N ILE A 101 -13.01 -0.67 5.45
CA ILE A 101 -13.19 -1.93 4.75
C ILE A 101 -12.43 -3.04 5.48
N SER A 102 -13.14 -4.09 5.85
CA SER A 102 -12.58 -5.24 6.56
C SER A 102 -11.69 -6.09 5.66
N ASP A 103 -10.60 -6.60 6.25
CA ASP A 103 -9.74 -7.58 5.61
C ASP A 103 -10.27 -9.01 5.66
N GLY A 104 -11.27 -9.29 6.50
CA GLY A 104 -11.83 -10.62 6.73
C GLY A 104 -12.37 -10.80 8.16
N PRO A 105 -12.86 -11.99 8.50
CA PRO A 105 -13.34 -12.32 9.85
C PRO A 105 -12.17 -12.50 10.84
N CYS A 106 -11.52 -11.39 11.21
CA CYS A 106 -10.28 -11.38 11.99
C CYS A 106 -10.11 -10.08 12.79
N GLY A 107 -9.13 -10.08 13.71
CA GLY A 107 -8.69 -8.88 14.41
C GLY A 107 -9.84 -8.15 15.12
N GLU A 108 -9.94 -6.85 14.91
CA GLU A 108 -11.01 -6.01 15.49
C GLU A 108 -12.40 -6.20 14.83
N ALA A 109 -12.51 -7.02 13.78
CA ALA A 109 -13.79 -7.33 13.13
C ALA A 109 -13.99 -8.84 12.86
N PRO A 110 -14.02 -9.69 13.90
CA PRO A 110 -14.04 -11.15 13.75
C PRO A 110 -15.31 -11.71 13.10
N ALA A 111 -16.41 -10.97 13.11
CA ALA A 111 -17.69 -11.38 12.51
C ALA A 111 -17.90 -10.83 11.09
N SER A 112 -16.94 -10.05 10.57
CA SER A 112 -17.08 -9.38 9.27
C SER A 112 -16.62 -10.25 8.10
N ARG A 113 -16.87 -9.79 6.87
CA ARG A 113 -16.38 -10.39 5.63
C ARG A 113 -15.34 -9.50 4.98
N ALA A 114 -14.43 -10.10 4.20
CA ALA A 114 -13.48 -9.33 3.41
C ALA A 114 -14.24 -8.41 2.42
N GLY A 115 -13.89 -7.13 2.39
CA GLY A 115 -14.57 -6.14 1.54
C GLY A 115 -15.83 -5.51 2.16
N GLU A 116 -16.27 -5.98 3.33
CA GLU A 116 -17.38 -5.38 4.06
C GLU A 116 -16.95 -4.05 4.69
N PHE A 117 -17.75 -3.01 4.55
CA PHE A 117 -17.55 -1.78 5.33
C PHE A 117 -18.02 -2.00 6.77
N VAL A 118 -17.09 -1.91 7.71
CA VAL A 118 -17.34 -2.05 9.15
C VAL A 118 -17.18 -0.67 9.81
N PRO A 119 -18.28 0.01 10.20
CA PRO A 119 -18.21 1.36 10.78
C PRO A 119 -17.32 1.44 12.03
N ALA A 120 -17.25 0.38 12.83
CA ALA A 120 -16.39 0.31 14.01
C ALA A 120 -14.89 0.40 13.66
N LEU A 121 -14.45 -0.23 12.56
CA LEU A 121 -13.07 -0.10 12.06
C LEU A 121 -12.78 1.31 11.57
N ALA A 122 -13.70 1.90 10.79
CA ALA A 122 -13.57 3.28 10.34
C ALA A 122 -13.41 4.25 11.52
N TYR A 123 -14.25 4.08 12.55
CA TYR A 123 -14.17 4.87 13.78
C TYR A 123 -12.86 4.64 14.53
N ALA A 124 -12.40 3.39 14.65
CA ALA A 124 -11.13 3.06 15.29
C ALA A 124 -9.92 3.72 14.58
N HIS A 125 -9.92 3.73 13.24
CA HIS A 125 -8.84 4.33 12.46
C HIS A 125 -8.80 5.87 12.53
N ALA A 126 -9.96 6.51 12.71
CA ALA A 126 -10.09 7.97 12.75
C ALA A 126 -9.70 8.60 14.10
N LYS A 127 -9.43 7.79 15.13
CA LYS A 127 -9.03 8.30 16.46
C LYS A 127 -7.69 9.03 16.38
N ARG A 128 -7.70 10.33 16.69
CA ARG A 128 -6.48 11.12 16.86
C ARG A 128 -5.64 10.54 18.01
N PRO A 129 -4.29 10.61 17.93
CA PRO A 129 -3.42 10.24 19.04
C PRO A 129 -3.70 11.08 20.29
#